data_AF-A0A1G9NHU6-F1
#
_entry.id   AF-A0A1G9NHU6-F1
#
_cell.length_a   1.000
_cell.length_b   1.000
_cell.length_c   1.000
_cell.angle_alpha   90.00
_cell.angle_beta   90.00
_cell.angle_gamma   90.00
#
_symmetry.space_group_name_H-M   'P 1'
#
loop_
_entity.id
_entity.type
_entity.pdbx_description
1 polymer ?
#
loop_
_entity_poly.entity_id
_entity_poly.type
_entity_poly.pdbx_seq_one_letter_code
_entity_poly.pdbx_strand_id
1 'polypeptide(L)'
;MSIGEPLHPTTGADWRAFVDAPMRFVSRRWLGDCLGDMADEATLTALAQHPRFQGRLTQRLVQRHALAPPEALPAPQADDLPVYLLPPDGGDSLAHYCGAICHATAFVREIRAPRVIELKARFGEAAFATALAHRELAIADTAHADDDALEHAIARDGAACLAIWVAQQPAELAAWLRLRLAGDVPSATDGIAAEIHQRGAAIVRRAAAIIATMPSDSAPQEPT
;
A
#
# COMPACT_ATOMS: atom_id res chain seq x y z
N MET A 1 -30.55 26.48 -10.74
CA MET A 1 -29.41 26.18 -9.84
C MET A 1 -29.34 24.67 -9.72
N SER A 2 -28.59 24.01 -10.60
CA SER A 2 -28.31 22.57 -10.47
C SER A 2 -27.11 22.41 -9.55
N ILE A 3 -27.35 21.70 -8.45
CA ILE A 3 -26.35 21.33 -7.46
C ILE A 3 -25.49 20.23 -8.09
N GLY A 4 -24.18 20.43 -8.06
CA GLY A 4 -23.19 19.55 -8.69
C GLY A 4 -23.34 18.11 -8.23
N GLU A 5 -23.40 17.20 -9.20
CA GLU A 5 -23.23 15.78 -9.01
C GLU A 5 -21.87 15.51 -8.36
N PRO A 6 -21.79 14.65 -7.32
CA PRO A 6 -20.51 14.21 -6.81
C PRO A 6 -19.81 13.39 -7.90
N LEU A 7 -18.58 13.76 -8.25
CA LEU A 7 -17.69 12.94 -9.07
C LEU A 7 -17.54 11.57 -8.38
N HIS A 8 -18.25 10.57 -8.88
CA HIS A 8 -17.94 9.18 -8.57
C HIS A 8 -16.57 8.85 -9.18
N PRO A 9 -15.65 8.17 -8.45
CA PRO A 9 -14.34 7.84 -8.97
C PRO A 9 -14.44 6.91 -10.19
N THR A 10 -13.63 7.19 -11.21
CA THR A 10 -13.69 6.59 -12.54
C THR A 10 -13.09 5.17 -12.57
N THR A 11 -13.75 4.22 -11.90
CA THR A 11 -13.26 2.87 -11.60
C THR A 11 -12.70 2.11 -12.82
N GLY A 12 -13.29 2.30 -14.01
CA GLY A 12 -12.87 1.59 -15.23
C GLY A 12 -11.73 2.24 -16.01
N ALA A 13 -11.48 3.54 -15.83
CA ALA A 13 -10.40 4.23 -16.55
C ALA A 13 -9.03 3.92 -15.92
N ASP A 14 -8.98 3.90 -14.59
CA ASP A 14 -7.74 3.72 -13.85
C ASP A 14 -7.26 2.25 -13.90
N TRP A 15 -8.19 1.29 -13.83
CA TRP A 15 -7.85 -0.12 -14.07
C TRP A 15 -7.32 -0.36 -15.48
N ARG A 16 -7.92 0.28 -16.50
CA ARG A 16 -7.45 0.17 -17.88
C ARG A 16 -6.06 0.79 -18.08
N ALA A 17 -5.74 1.87 -17.36
CA ALA A 17 -4.39 2.44 -17.37
C ALA A 17 -3.34 1.45 -16.86
N PHE A 18 -3.69 0.61 -15.87
CA PHE A 18 -2.83 -0.48 -15.43
C PHE A 18 -2.66 -1.55 -16.52
N VAL A 19 -3.75 -2.01 -17.13
CA VAL A 19 -3.68 -3.02 -18.20
C VAL A 19 -2.84 -2.53 -19.39
N ASP A 20 -3.00 -1.27 -19.80
CA ASP A 20 -2.31 -0.70 -20.96
C ASP A 20 -0.82 -0.42 -20.70
N ALA A 21 -0.44 -0.12 -19.45
CA ALA A 21 0.92 0.28 -19.08
C ALA A 21 1.32 -0.22 -17.68
N PRO A 22 1.39 -1.54 -17.45
CA PRO A 22 1.58 -2.12 -16.11
C PRO A 22 2.93 -1.76 -15.49
N MET A 23 3.96 -1.48 -16.30
CA MET A 23 5.30 -1.15 -15.80
C MET A 23 5.32 0.16 -15.02
N ARG A 24 4.35 1.04 -15.27
CA ARG A 24 4.19 2.27 -14.50
C ARG A 24 3.88 2.01 -13.03
N PHE A 25 3.29 0.85 -12.72
CA PHE A 25 2.80 0.49 -11.40
C PHE A 25 3.69 -0.55 -10.69
N VAL A 26 4.52 -1.30 -11.42
CA VAL A 26 5.46 -2.28 -10.84
C VAL A 26 6.57 -1.57 -10.06
N SER A 27 6.95 -2.13 -8.91
CA SER A 27 8.04 -1.63 -8.07
C SER A 27 9.36 -1.63 -8.84
N ARG A 28 10.20 -0.62 -8.59
CA ARG A 28 11.48 -0.45 -9.31
C ARG A 28 12.49 -1.54 -8.97
N ARG A 29 12.42 -2.12 -7.77
CA ARG A 29 13.21 -3.30 -7.37
C ARG A 29 13.12 -4.44 -8.38
N TRP A 30 11.90 -4.81 -8.80
CA TRP A 30 11.71 -5.92 -9.73
C TRP A 30 12.18 -5.60 -11.15
N LEU A 31 12.16 -4.33 -11.55
CA LEU A 31 12.74 -3.89 -12.81
C LEU A 31 14.27 -3.92 -12.76
N GLY A 32 14.88 -3.50 -11.63
CA GLY A 32 16.31 -3.65 -11.36
C GLY A 32 16.75 -5.11 -11.47
N ASP A 33 16.11 -6.02 -10.72
CA ASP A 33 16.37 -7.46 -10.73
C ASP A 33 16.22 -8.07 -12.13
N CYS A 34 15.26 -7.57 -12.92
CA CYS A 34 15.01 -8.00 -14.30
C CYS A 34 16.05 -7.50 -15.31
N LEU A 35 16.68 -6.36 -15.02
CA LEU A 35 17.72 -5.74 -15.84
C LEU A 35 19.14 -6.00 -15.31
N GLY A 36 19.26 -6.75 -14.21
CA GLY A 36 20.54 -7.13 -13.59
C GLY A 36 21.21 -5.98 -12.85
N ASP A 37 20.43 -5.10 -12.22
CA ASP A 37 20.88 -3.96 -11.41
C ASP A 37 21.85 -3.00 -12.12
N MET A 38 21.81 -2.99 -13.46
CA MET A 38 22.69 -2.16 -14.30
C MET A 38 22.22 -0.69 -14.42
N ALA A 39 21.08 -0.35 -13.83
CA ALA A 39 20.43 0.95 -13.99
C ALA A 39 20.11 1.56 -12.62
N ASP A 40 20.29 2.86 -12.50
CA ASP A 40 19.85 3.62 -11.34
C ASP A 40 18.33 3.84 -11.34
N GLU A 41 17.80 4.29 -10.20
CA GLU A 41 16.36 4.48 -9.98
C GLU A 41 15.71 5.43 -10.99
N ALA A 42 16.43 6.50 -11.38
CA ALA A 42 15.99 7.46 -12.38
C ALA A 42 15.83 6.81 -13.75
N THR A 43 16.80 5.98 -14.15
CA THR A 43 16.76 5.23 -15.40
C THR A 43 15.66 4.18 -15.38
N LEU A 44 15.51 3.43 -14.29
CA LEU A 44 14.43 2.45 -14.13
C LEU A 44 13.05 3.11 -14.26
N THR A 45 12.88 4.28 -13.64
CA THR A 45 11.65 5.07 -13.75
C THR A 45 11.39 5.54 -15.19
N ALA A 46 12.41 6.08 -15.87
CA ALA A 46 12.28 6.51 -17.26
C ALA A 46 11.90 5.34 -18.19
N LEU A 47 12.55 4.18 -18.02
CA LEU A 47 12.24 2.96 -18.78
C LEU A 47 10.81 2.48 -18.53
N ALA A 48 10.38 2.47 -17.26
CA ALA A 48 9.05 2.05 -16.84
C ALA A 48 7.92 2.95 -17.35
N GLN A 49 8.21 4.23 -17.62
CA GLN A 49 7.22 5.17 -18.16
C GLN A 49 7.17 5.17 -19.69
N HIS A 50 8.26 4.77 -20.35
CA HIS A 50 8.41 4.90 -21.80
C HIS A 50 7.52 3.89 -22.55
N PRO A 51 6.61 4.32 -23.45
CA PRO A 51 5.64 3.44 -24.13
C PRO A 51 6.29 2.29 -24.91
N ARG A 52 7.40 2.58 -25.60
CA ARG A 52 8.14 1.58 -26.40
C ARG A 52 8.63 0.38 -25.59
N PHE A 53 8.85 0.54 -24.28
CA PHE A 53 9.38 -0.53 -23.43
C PHE A 53 8.29 -1.31 -22.68
N GLN A 54 7.04 -0.83 -22.65
CA GLN A 54 5.93 -1.51 -21.94
C GLN A 54 5.83 -2.98 -22.36
N GLY A 55 5.56 -3.26 -23.63
CA GLY A 55 5.35 -4.65 -24.09
C GLY A 55 6.53 -5.58 -23.81
N ARG A 56 7.77 -5.11 -24.03
CA ARG A 56 8.98 -5.94 -23.81
C ARG A 56 9.25 -6.20 -22.34
N LEU A 57 9.08 -5.20 -21.48
CA LEU A 57 9.30 -5.34 -20.04
C LEU A 57 8.18 -6.17 -19.39
N THR A 58 6.93 -5.93 -19.78
CA THR A 58 5.77 -6.74 -19.36
C THR A 58 5.99 -8.22 -19.72
N GLN A 59 6.37 -8.52 -20.97
CA GLN A 59 6.62 -9.88 -21.41
C GLN A 59 7.74 -10.56 -20.60
N ARG A 60 8.81 -9.83 -20.28
CA ARG A 60 9.91 -10.35 -19.45
C ARG A 60 9.45 -10.69 -18.03
N LEU A 61 8.68 -9.82 -17.38
CA LEU A 61 8.14 -10.08 -16.05
C LEU A 61 7.15 -11.24 -16.05
N VAL A 62 6.26 -11.29 -17.04
CA VAL A 62 5.32 -12.40 -17.25
C VAL A 62 6.06 -13.73 -17.34
N GLN A 63 7.13 -13.81 -18.15
CA GLN A 63 7.91 -15.04 -18.30
C GLN A 63 8.71 -15.38 -17.04
N ARG A 64 9.35 -14.40 -16.41
CA ARG A 64 10.21 -14.62 -15.23
C ARG A 64 9.41 -15.05 -14.00
N HIS A 65 8.21 -14.49 -13.81
CA HIS A 65 7.38 -14.73 -12.62
C HIS A 65 6.16 -15.60 -12.91
N ALA A 66 6.07 -16.20 -14.11
CA ALA A 66 4.95 -17.03 -14.55
C ALA A 66 3.57 -16.35 -14.35
N LEU A 67 3.48 -15.06 -14.67
CA LEU A 67 2.27 -14.27 -14.46
C LEU A 67 1.24 -14.54 -15.57
N ALA A 68 -0.04 -14.33 -15.26
CA ALA A 68 -1.04 -14.15 -16.31
C ALA A 68 -0.77 -12.82 -17.05
N PRO A 69 -1.02 -12.75 -18.37
CA PRO A 69 -0.92 -11.50 -19.11
C PRO A 69 -1.94 -10.47 -18.58
N PRO A 70 -1.60 -9.15 -18.53
CA PRO A 70 -2.46 -8.12 -17.96
C PRO A 70 -3.89 -8.10 -18.51
N GLU A 71 -4.06 -8.40 -19.79
CA GLU A 71 -5.34 -8.39 -20.50
C GLU A 71 -6.25 -9.54 -20.09
N ALA A 72 -5.70 -10.60 -19.48
CA ALA A 72 -6.45 -11.74 -18.96
C ALA A 72 -6.79 -11.61 -17.47
N LEU A 73 -6.37 -10.53 -16.80
CA LEU A 73 -6.63 -10.34 -15.39
C LEU A 73 -8.11 -10.00 -15.14
N PRO A 74 -8.73 -10.59 -14.10
CA PRO A 74 -10.05 -10.17 -13.69
C PRO A 74 -10.01 -8.72 -13.19
N ALA A 75 -11.07 -7.96 -13.43
CA ALA A 75 -11.17 -6.62 -12.85
C ALA A 75 -11.27 -6.72 -11.32
N PRO A 76 -10.56 -5.87 -10.57
CA PRO A 76 -10.64 -5.86 -9.12
C PRO A 76 -12.01 -5.38 -8.63
N GLN A 77 -12.35 -5.73 -7.39
CA GLN A 77 -13.52 -5.16 -6.72
C GLN A 77 -13.35 -3.65 -6.56
N ALA A 78 -14.46 -2.89 -6.62
CA ALA A 78 -14.42 -1.43 -6.56
C ALA A 78 -13.74 -0.90 -5.28
N ASP A 79 -13.99 -1.55 -4.14
CA ASP A 79 -13.41 -1.18 -2.84
C ASP A 79 -11.90 -1.46 -2.76
N ASP A 80 -11.40 -2.36 -3.60
CA ASP A 80 -9.99 -2.74 -3.65
C ASP A 80 -9.20 -1.86 -4.62
N LEU A 81 -9.89 -1.15 -5.54
CA LEU A 81 -9.25 -0.34 -6.59
C LEU A 81 -8.22 0.67 -6.05
N PRO A 82 -8.45 1.41 -4.94
CA PRO A 82 -7.44 2.31 -4.40
C PRO A 82 -6.09 1.63 -4.14
N VAL A 83 -6.11 0.36 -3.69
CA VAL A 83 -4.89 -0.42 -3.48
C VAL A 83 -4.15 -0.59 -4.81
N TYR A 84 -4.85 -0.86 -5.91
CA TYR A 84 -4.30 -1.02 -7.27
C TYR A 84 -3.78 0.29 -7.90
N LEU A 85 -4.16 1.44 -7.35
CA LEU A 85 -3.80 2.77 -7.89
C LEU A 85 -2.73 3.53 -7.12
N LEU A 86 -2.32 3.06 -5.95
CA LEU A 86 -1.11 3.55 -5.26
C LEU A 86 0.10 3.68 -6.21
N PRO A 87 0.98 4.66 -5.96
CA PRO A 87 2.25 4.75 -6.66
C PRO A 87 3.07 3.45 -6.56
N PRO A 88 4.01 3.22 -7.49
CA PRO A 88 5.07 2.23 -7.30
C PRO A 88 5.70 2.41 -5.92
N ASP A 89 5.99 1.30 -5.24
CA ASP A 89 6.63 1.29 -3.91
C ASP A 89 5.76 1.89 -2.79
N GLY A 90 4.49 2.20 -3.04
CA GLY A 90 3.52 2.62 -2.02
C GLY A 90 3.12 1.53 -1.00
N GLY A 91 3.69 0.33 -1.10
CA GLY A 91 3.39 -0.78 -0.20
C GLY A 91 3.89 -0.59 1.22
N ASP A 92 5.07 0.01 1.41
CA ASP A 92 5.60 0.29 2.75
C ASP A 92 4.75 1.35 3.46
N SER A 93 4.39 2.43 2.75
CA SER A 93 3.43 3.41 3.24
C SER A 93 2.11 2.73 3.59
N LEU A 94 1.57 1.91 2.69
CA LEU A 94 0.31 1.20 2.95
C LEU A 94 0.39 0.31 4.20
N ALA A 95 1.48 -0.45 4.36
CA ALA A 95 1.73 -1.29 5.53
C ALA A 95 1.77 -0.45 6.81
N HIS A 96 2.50 0.67 6.79
CA HIS A 96 2.61 1.60 7.91
C HIS A 96 1.24 2.13 8.37
N TYR A 97 0.41 2.61 7.44
CA TYR A 97 -0.94 3.07 7.76
C TYR A 97 -1.83 1.93 8.27
N CYS A 98 -1.71 0.72 7.71
CA CYS A 98 -2.45 -0.44 8.22
C CYS A 98 -2.07 -0.76 9.68
N GLY A 99 -0.77 -0.76 9.98
CA GLY A 99 -0.27 -1.00 11.33
C GLY A 99 -0.71 0.08 12.32
N ALA A 100 -0.65 1.34 11.91
CA ALA A 100 -1.13 2.46 12.72
C ALA A 100 -2.63 2.32 13.06
N ILE A 101 -3.46 1.90 12.10
CA ILE A 101 -4.89 1.61 12.33
C ILE A 101 -5.06 0.42 13.28
N CYS A 102 -4.30 -0.67 13.10
CA CYS A 102 -4.34 -1.83 13.99
C CYS A 102 -4.10 -1.42 15.45
N HIS A 103 -3.10 -0.58 15.69
CA HIS A 103 -2.67 -0.14 17.03
C HIS A 103 -3.28 1.19 17.46
N ALA A 104 -4.37 1.63 16.85
CA ALA A 104 -4.97 2.93 17.15
C ALA A 104 -5.35 3.12 18.62
N THR A 105 -5.63 2.06 19.37
CA THR A 105 -5.90 2.13 20.83
C THR A 105 -4.71 2.67 21.61
N ALA A 106 -3.48 2.40 21.18
CA ALA A 106 -2.26 2.94 21.80
C ALA A 106 -2.20 4.47 21.67
N PHE A 107 -2.67 5.02 20.56
CA PHE A 107 -2.72 6.46 20.33
C PHE A 107 -3.90 7.13 21.05
N VAL A 108 -5.10 6.52 20.99
CA VAL A 108 -6.34 7.07 21.58
C VAL A 108 -6.23 7.29 23.08
N ARG A 109 -5.48 6.43 23.78
CA ARG A 109 -5.32 6.50 25.24
C ARG A 109 -4.39 7.60 25.70
N GLU A 110 -3.57 8.13 24.80
CA GLU A 110 -2.63 9.17 25.17
C GLU A 110 -3.29 10.54 25.15
N ILE A 111 -3.41 11.14 26.33
CA ILE A 111 -4.03 12.45 26.53
C ILE A 111 -3.02 13.54 26.90
N ARG A 112 -1.76 13.16 27.20
CA ARG A 112 -0.72 14.11 27.57
C ARG A 112 -0.13 14.72 26.31
N ALA A 113 -0.29 16.02 26.15
CA ALA A 113 0.16 16.75 24.96
C ALA A 113 1.64 16.48 24.56
N PRO A 114 2.62 16.45 25.48
CA PRO A 114 4.01 16.14 25.11
C PRO A 114 4.15 14.78 24.44
N ARG A 115 3.44 13.79 24.97
CA ARG A 115 3.49 12.42 24.48
C ARG A 115 2.78 12.24 23.14
N VAL A 116 1.68 12.94 22.93
CA VAL A 116 1.01 13.01 21.61
C VAL A 116 1.95 13.62 20.56
N ILE A 117 2.71 14.67 20.92
CA ILE A 117 3.69 15.29 20.02
C ILE A 117 4.80 14.29 19.65
N GLU A 118 5.34 13.55 20.63
CA GLU A 118 6.34 12.50 20.39
C GLU A 118 5.82 11.42 19.44
N LEU A 119 4.61 10.90 19.69
CA LEU A 119 4.00 9.87 18.85
C LEU A 119 3.75 10.36 17.42
N LYS A 120 3.29 11.62 17.25
CA LYS A 120 3.13 12.22 15.92
C LYS A 120 4.47 12.41 15.21
N ALA A 121 5.51 12.84 15.92
CA ALA A 121 6.84 13.00 15.34
C ALA A 121 7.44 11.66 14.91
N ARG A 122 7.19 10.60 15.69
CA ARG A 122 7.70 9.25 15.42
C ARG A 122 6.96 8.53 14.30
N PHE A 123 5.62 8.48 14.38
CA PHE A 123 4.80 7.68 13.46
C PHE A 123 4.24 8.48 12.28
N GLY A 124 4.45 9.79 12.27
CA GLY A 124 3.88 10.71 11.28
C GLY A 124 2.49 11.20 11.70
N GLU A 125 2.28 12.51 11.59
CA GLU A 125 1.02 13.14 11.99
C GLU A 125 -0.19 12.61 11.20
N ALA A 126 0.00 12.37 9.89
CA ALA A 126 -1.06 11.87 9.03
C ALA A 126 -1.46 10.42 9.36
N ALA A 127 -0.50 9.55 9.70
CA ALA A 127 -0.78 8.19 10.15
C ALA A 127 -1.44 8.18 11.54
N PHE A 128 -0.99 9.05 12.45
CA PHE A 128 -1.63 9.25 13.75
C PHE A 128 -3.10 9.68 13.62
N ALA A 129 -3.38 10.70 12.81
CA ALA A 129 -4.74 11.19 12.56
C ALA A 129 -5.62 10.10 11.93
N THR A 130 -5.06 9.35 10.97
CA THR A 130 -5.72 8.22 10.32
C THR A 130 -6.10 7.13 11.32
N ALA A 131 -5.18 6.74 12.19
CA ALA A 131 -5.43 5.75 13.21
C ALA A 131 -6.56 6.18 14.16
N LEU A 132 -6.56 7.45 14.60
CA LEU A 132 -7.61 7.98 15.47
C LEU A 132 -8.99 7.98 14.81
N ALA A 133 -9.05 8.31 13.51
CA ALA A 133 -10.28 8.32 12.72
C ALA A 133 -10.86 6.93 12.47
N HIS A 134 -10.02 5.88 12.52
CA HIS A 134 -10.38 4.49 12.22
C HIS A 134 -10.17 3.54 13.39
N ARG A 135 -10.22 4.06 14.62
CA ARG A 135 -10.02 3.29 15.86
C ARG A 135 -11.00 2.14 16.04
N GLU A 136 -12.15 2.18 15.38
CA GLU A 136 -13.13 1.08 15.36
C GLU A 136 -12.58 -0.20 14.71
N LEU A 137 -11.57 -0.07 13.84
CA LEU A 137 -10.91 -1.19 13.17
C LEU A 137 -9.71 -1.73 13.97
N ALA A 138 -9.30 -1.06 15.05
CA ALA A 138 -8.15 -1.46 15.86
C ALA A 138 -8.26 -2.91 16.33
N ILE A 139 -7.13 -3.62 16.38
CA ILE A 139 -7.09 -4.99 16.91
C ILE A 139 -7.11 -4.98 18.44
N ALA A 140 -7.12 -6.16 19.05
CA ALA A 140 -7.16 -6.29 20.51
C ALA A 140 -6.08 -5.42 21.17
N ASP A 141 -6.50 -4.74 22.23
CA ASP A 141 -5.65 -3.81 22.96
C ASP A 141 -4.45 -4.54 23.56
N THR A 142 -3.28 -4.26 23.01
CA THR A 142 -2.02 -4.87 23.42
C THR A 142 -1.18 -3.79 24.09
N ALA A 143 -0.80 -4.03 25.34
CA ALA A 143 0.15 -3.16 26.02
C ALA A 143 1.55 -3.35 25.42
N HIS A 144 2.18 -2.25 25.04
CA HIS A 144 3.55 -2.23 24.52
C HIS A 144 4.51 -1.75 25.61
N ALA A 145 5.71 -2.33 25.66
CA ALA A 145 6.70 -2.00 26.68
C ALA A 145 7.23 -0.56 26.53
N ASP A 146 7.44 -0.14 25.29
CA ASP A 146 7.91 1.18 24.88
C ASP A 146 7.49 1.48 23.43
N ASP A 147 7.95 2.62 22.89
CA ASP A 147 7.66 3.00 21.51
C ASP A 147 8.35 2.16 20.45
N ASP A 148 9.51 1.60 20.76
CA ASP A 148 10.24 0.75 19.83
C ASP A 148 9.46 -0.56 19.61
N ALA A 149 8.90 -1.12 20.70
CA ALA A 149 8.00 -2.26 20.66
C ALA A 149 6.70 -1.95 19.88
N LEU A 150 6.13 -0.76 20.09
CA LEU A 150 4.94 -0.32 19.33
C LEU A 150 5.26 -0.17 17.84
N GLU A 151 6.39 0.42 17.48
CA GLU A 151 6.82 0.58 16.09
C GLU A 151 7.03 -0.77 15.39
N HIS A 152 7.69 -1.70 16.08
CA HIS A 152 7.85 -3.05 15.57
C HIS A 152 6.50 -3.76 15.38
N ALA A 153 5.56 -3.59 16.32
CA ALA A 153 4.22 -4.15 16.21
C ALA A 153 3.42 -3.54 15.05
N ILE A 154 3.52 -2.22 14.84
CA ILE A 154 2.91 -1.51 13.71
C ILE A 154 3.44 -2.07 12.38
N ALA A 155 4.77 -2.18 12.22
CA ALA A 155 5.36 -2.70 10.99
C ALA A 155 4.91 -4.15 10.71
N ARG A 156 4.99 -5.02 11.73
CA ARG A 156 4.60 -6.44 11.63
C ARG A 156 3.11 -6.59 11.28
N ASP A 157 2.23 -5.97 12.06
CA ASP A 157 0.79 -6.18 11.91
C ASP A 157 0.25 -5.47 10.66
N GLY A 158 0.87 -4.36 10.25
CA GLY A 158 0.63 -3.72 8.97
C GLY A 158 0.95 -4.61 7.77
N ALA A 159 2.12 -5.26 7.77
CA ALA A 159 2.48 -6.24 6.75
C ALA A 159 1.55 -7.46 6.78
N ALA A 160 1.13 -7.91 7.96
CA ALA A 160 0.18 -9.01 8.12
C ALA A 160 -1.20 -8.67 7.53
N CYS A 161 -1.71 -7.44 7.71
CA CYS A 161 -2.93 -6.98 7.05
C CYS A 161 -2.85 -7.11 5.53
N LEU A 162 -1.71 -6.72 4.95
CA LEU A 162 -1.48 -6.86 3.51
C LEU A 162 -1.43 -8.32 3.06
N ALA A 163 -0.74 -9.18 3.81
CA ALA A 163 -0.70 -10.61 3.51
C ALA A 163 -2.10 -11.23 3.48
N ILE A 164 -2.94 -10.92 4.47
CA ILE A 164 -4.34 -11.37 4.52
C ILE A 164 -5.14 -10.86 3.33
N TRP A 165 -5.02 -9.57 3.00
CA TRP A 165 -5.75 -8.99 1.89
C TRP A 165 -5.31 -9.57 0.54
N VAL A 166 -4.00 -9.73 0.31
CA VAL A 166 -3.44 -10.34 -0.91
C VAL A 166 -3.89 -11.79 -1.06
N ALA A 167 -3.96 -12.56 0.04
CA ALA A 167 -4.43 -13.94 0.02
C ALA A 167 -5.92 -14.09 -0.35
N GLN A 168 -6.72 -13.03 -0.24
CA GLN A 168 -8.13 -13.02 -0.65
C GLN A 168 -8.33 -12.67 -2.13
N GLN A 169 -7.29 -12.22 -2.82
CA GLN A 169 -7.37 -11.85 -4.23
C GLN A 169 -7.30 -13.10 -5.13
N PRO A 170 -7.88 -13.06 -6.35
CA PRO A 170 -7.61 -14.06 -7.38
C PRO A 170 -6.10 -14.27 -7.56
N ALA A 171 -5.68 -15.52 -7.76
CA ALA A 171 -4.25 -15.89 -7.76
C ALA A 171 -3.43 -15.06 -8.76
N GLU A 172 -4.00 -14.78 -9.92
CA GLU A 172 -3.41 -13.99 -10.99
C GLU A 172 -3.21 -12.54 -10.57
N LEU A 173 -4.19 -11.93 -9.90
CA LEU A 173 -4.08 -10.58 -9.35
C LEU A 173 -3.08 -10.52 -8.19
N ALA A 174 -3.14 -11.51 -7.30
CA ALA A 174 -2.23 -11.62 -6.16
C ALA A 174 -0.76 -11.71 -6.61
N ALA A 175 -0.47 -12.38 -7.73
CA ALA A 175 0.87 -12.46 -8.28
C ALA A 175 1.37 -11.08 -8.78
N TRP A 176 0.53 -10.33 -9.49
CA TRP A 176 0.85 -8.97 -9.93
C TRP A 176 1.00 -7.98 -8.76
N LEU A 177 0.15 -8.09 -7.74
CA LEU A 177 0.22 -7.23 -6.55
C LEU A 177 1.55 -7.38 -5.80
N ARG A 178 2.09 -8.60 -5.71
CA ARG A 178 3.41 -8.84 -5.08
C ARG A 178 4.55 -8.12 -5.79
N LEU A 179 4.48 -7.99 -7.12
CA LEU A 179 5.47 -7.23 -7.89
C LEU A 179 5.34 -5.71 -7.73
N ARG A 180 4.21 -5.25 -7.20
CA ARG A 180 3.92 -3.82 -7.05
C ARG A 180 4.19 -3.32 -5.64
N LEU A 181 3.84 -4.10 -4.63
CA LEU A 181 3.90 -3.67 -3.23
C LEU A 181 5.33 -3.55 -2.68
N ALA A 182 6.36 -3.93 -3.44
CA ALA A 182 7.81 -3.78 -3.15
C ALA A 182 8.34 -4.49 -1.89
N GLY A 183 7.58 -4.43 -0.79
CA GLY A 183 7.82 -5.13 0.45
C GLY A 183 7.65 -6.63 0.29
N ASP A 184 8.38 -7.37 1.11
CA ASP A 184 8.28 -8.82 1.26
C ASP A 184 6.95 -9.17 1.94
N VAL A 185 5.82 -8.84 1.29
CA VAL A 185 4.48 -9.18 1.78
C VAL A 185 4.47 -10.68 2.02
N PRO A 186 4.30 -11.12 3.29
CA PRO A 186 4.40 -12.53 3.62
C PRO A 186 3.48 -13.35 2.75
N SER A 187 4.03 -14.38 2.10
CA SER A 187 3.22 -15.27 1.26
C SER A 187 2.45 -16.29 2.10
N ALA A 188 2.92 -16.58 3.31
CA ALA A 188 2.23 -17.40 4.29
C ALA A 188 1.43 -16.50 5.25
N THR A 189 0.22 -16.93 5.56
CA THR A 189 -0.66 -16.30 6.55
C THR A 189 -0.70 -17.06 7.87
N ASP A 190 0.08 -18.14 7.98
CA ASP A 190 0.19 -18.94 9.19
C ASP A 190 0.77 -18.12 10.34
N GLY A 191 0.14 -18.20 11.51
CA GLY A 191 0.57 -17.45 12.70
C GLY A 191 0.15 -15.98 12.74
N ILE A 192 -0.61 -15.49 11.74
CA ILE A 192 -1.25 -14.18 11.82
C ILE A 192 -2.38 -14.21 12.86
N ALA A 193 -2.50 -13.15 13.67
CA ALA A 193 -3.52 -13.04 14.71
C ALA A 193 -4.95 -13.11 14.13
N ALA A 194 -5.87 -13.73 14.86
CA ALA A 194 -7.25 -13.96 14.41
C ALA A 194 -8.00 -12.64 14.10
N GLU A 195 -7.72 -11.59 14.85
CA GLU A 195 -8.27 -10.25 14.65
C GLU A 195 -7.83 -9.65 13.32
N ILE A 196 -6.58 -9.91 12.91
CA ILE A 196 -6.04 -9.47 11.62
C ILE A 196 -6.67 -10.30 10.49
N HIS A 197 -6.90 -11.61 10.68
CA HIS A 197 -7.70 -12.40 9.73
C HIS A 197 -9.11 -11.82 9.53
N GLN A 198 -9.74 -11.34 10.60
CA GLN A 198 -11.09 -10.80 10.56
C GLN A 198 -11.15 -9.39 9.94
N ARG A 199 -10.20 -8.51 10.25
CA ARG A 199 -10.27 -7.07 9.95
C ARG A 199 -9.26 -6.58 8.91
N GLY A 200 -8.20 -7.35 8.65
CA GLY A 200 -7.05 -6.93 7.85
C GLY A 200 -7.42 -6.38 6.47
N ALA A 201 -8.32 -7.06 5.75
CA ALA A 201 -8.79 -6.58 4.45
C ALA A 201 -9.52 -5.22 4.53
N ALA A 202 -10.34 -5.00 5.56
CA ALA A 202 -11.03 -3.73 5.76
C ALA A 202 -10.04 -2.60 6.11
N ILE A 203 -9.02 -2.92 6.90
CA ILE A 203 -7.93 -2.00 7.25
C ILE A 203 -7.14 -1.59 5.99
N VAL A 204 -6.76 -2.55 5.15
CA VAL A 204 -6.04 -2.28 3.89
C VAL A 204 -6.82 -1.35 2.97
N ARG A 205 -8.10 -1.64 2.74
CA ARG A 205 -8.97 -0.79 1.91
C ARG A 205 -9.05 0.64 2.45
N ARG A 206 -9.19 0.78 3.77
CA ARG A 206 -9.29 2.10 4.40
C ARG A 206 -7.97 2.88 4.29
N ALA A 207 -6.86 2.23 4.59
CA ALA A 207 -5.53 2.84 4.46
C ALA A 207 -5.26 3.27 3.01
N ALA A 208 -5.55 2.42 2.03
CA ALA A 208 -5.33 2.74 0.62
C ALA A 208 -6.21 3.90 0.13
N ALA A 209 -7.49 3.93 0.52
CA ALA A 209 -8.39 5.03 0.19
C ALA A 209 -7.86 6.38 0.73
N ILE A 210 -7.28 6.38 1.93
CA ILE A 210 -6.72 7.59 2.54
C ILE A 210 -5.47 8.04 1.78
N ILE A 211 -4.52 7.12 1.54
CA ILE A 211 -3.28 7.42 0.81
C ILE A 211 -3.61 7.98 -0.59
N ALA A 212 -4.59 7.41 -1.28
CA ALA A 212 -5.04 7.89 -2.59
C ALA A 212 -5.60 9.33 -2.58
N THR A 213 -6.08 9.81 -1.43
CA THR A 213 -6.59 11.18 -1.27
C THR A 213 -5.54 12.16 -0.73
N MET A 214 -4.36 11.69 -0.33
CA MET A 214 -3.30 12.57 0.16
C MET A 214 -2.70 13.37 -1.00
N PRO A 215 -2.51 14.70 -0.84
CA PRO A 215 -1.80 15.49 -1.83
C PRO A 215 -0.36 14.97 -1.94
N SER A 216 0.13 14.72 -3.16
CA SER A 216 1.50 14.22 -3.42
C SER A 216 2.62 15.22 -3.11
N ASP A 217 2.36 16.27 -2.34
CA ASP A 217 3.29 17.37 -2.11
C ASP A 217 3.71 17.45 -0.63
N SER A 218 4.81 16.79 -0.32
CA SER A 218 5.64 17.03 0.86
C SER A 218 7.09 16.69 0.51
N ALA A 219 7.60 17.33 -0.55
CA ALA A 219 9.04 17.49 -0.67
C ALA A 219 9.51 18.42 0.48
N PRO A 220 10.62 18.12 1.16
CA PRO A 220 11.15 19.02 2.19
C PRO A 220 11.50 20.36 1.55
N GLN A 221 10.89 21.45 2.03
CA GLN A 221 11.34 22.80 1.71
C GLN A 221 12.74 23.00 2.32
N GLU A 222 13.74 23.17 1.46
CA GLU A 222 15.05 23.65 1.87
C GLU A 222 14.89 25.03 2.55
N PRO A 223 15.56 25.28 3.68
CA PRO A 223 15.52 26.57 4.34
C PRO A 223 16.34 27.59 3.53
N THR A 224 15.69 28.71 3.19
CA THR A 224 16.31 29.91 2.62
C THR A 224 17.24 30.60 3.62
#